data_AF-A0A9X8DWA4-F1
#
_entry.id   AF-A0A9X8DWA4-F1
#
_cell.length_a   1.000
_cell.length_b   1.000
_cell.length_c   1.000
_cell.angle_alpha   90.00
_cell.angle_beta   90.00
_cell.angle_gamma   90.00
#
_symmetry.space_group_name_H-M   'P 1'
#
loop_
_entity.id
_entity.type
_entity.pdbx_description
1 polymer ?
#
loop_
_entity_poly.entity_id
_entity_poly.type
_entity_poly.pdbx_seq_one_letter_code
_entity_poly.pdbx_strand_id
1 'polypeptide(L)'
;MADFDAPRGVTVRDVKAADFIKEYAEHLKRSGKMELPIWWDIVKTASFKEYSPDNADWYYVRAASIARKVYLRENTGVGALKKVYGGAARRGALRQQYQK
;
A
#
# COMPACT_ATOMS: atom_id res chain seq x y z
N MET A 1 13.54 27.28 -22.14
CA MET A 1 12.56 26.18 -22.22
C MET A 1 13.39 24.91 -22.04
N ALA A 2 13.45 24.42 -20.80
CA ALA A 2 14.51 23.50 -20.36
C ALA A 2 14.44 22.14 -21.07
N ASP A 3 15.61 21.65 -21.45
CA ASP A 3 15.90 20.48 -22.26
C ASP A 3 15.45 19.16 -21.60
N PHE A 4 14.69 18.34 -22.34
CA PHE A 4 14.11 17.07 -21.88
C PHE A 4 14.66 15.82 -22.59
N ASP A 5 15.77 15.88 -23.31
CA ASP A 5 16.25 14.74 -24.10
C ASP A 5 17.61 14.21 -23.64
N ALA A 6 17.57 13.33 -22.65
CA ALA A 6 18.61 12.36 -22.34
C ALA A 6 17.91 11.06 -21.88
N PRO A 7 18.33 9.86 -22.31
CA PRO A 7 17.69 8.60 -21.89
C PRO A 7 18.06 8.30 -20.44
N ARG A 8 17.37 8.97 -19.51
CA ARG A 8 17.37 8.65 -18.08
C ARG A 8 16.54 7.38 -17.92
N GLY A 9 17.07 6.37 -17.24
CA GLY A 9 16.30 5.18 -16.90
C GLY A 9 15.02 5.55 -16.16
N VAL A 10 13.90 4.92 -16.53
CA VAL A 10 12.59 5.18 -15.89
C VAL A 10 12.64 4.68 -14.45
N THR A 11 12.36 5.56 -13.49
CA THR A 11 12.34 5.23 -12.07
C THR A 11 10.90 5.13 -11.53
N VAL A 12 10.74 4.62 -10.31
CA VAL A 12 9.43 4.54 -9.63
C VAL A 12 8.79 5.92 -9.41
N ARG A 13 9.59 7.00 -9.49
CA ARG A 13 9.11 8.39 -9.38
C ARG A 13 8.39 8.87 -10.64
N ASP A 14 8.73 8.30 -11.79
CA ASP A 14 8.23 8.74 -13.11
C ASP A 14 6.92 8.04 -13.51
N VAL A 15 6.56 6.96 -12.80
CA VAL A 15 5.36 6.15 -13.07
C VAL A 15 4.21 6.54 -12.13
N LYS A 16 2.99 6.54 -12.67
CA LYS A 16 1.76 6.71 -11.88
C LYS A 16 1.69 5.66 -10.78
N ALA A 17 1.32 6.11 -9.57
CA ALA A 17 1.34 5.26 -8.38
C ALA A 17 0.39 4.05 -8.50
N ALA A 18 -0.81 4.26 -9.04
CA ALA A 18 -1.81 3.20 -9.17
C ALA A 18 -1.34 2.08 -10.13
N ASP A 19 -0.83 2.48 -11.29
CA ASP A 19 -0.36 1.56 -12.33
C ASP A 19 0.83 0.74 -11.83
N PHE A 20 1.80 1.39 -11.19
CA PHE A 20 2.95 0.70 -10.59
C PHE A 20 2.52 -0.31 -9.51
N ILE A 21 1.62 0.07 -8.62
CA ILE A 21 1.18 -0.82 -7.53
C ILE A 21 0.45 -2.05 -8.08
N LYS A 22 -0.39 -1.86 -9.11
CA LYS A 22 -1.12 -2.95 -9.76
C LYS A 22 -0.15 -3.96 -10.40
N GLU A 23 0.72 -3.49 -11.30
CA GLU A 23 1.66 -4.36 -12.01
C GLU A 23 2.66 -5.03 -11.06
N TYR A 24 3.13 -4.31 -10.04
CA TYR A 24 4.06 -4.87 -9.06
C TYR A 24 3.38 -5.90 -8.13
N ALA A 25 2.10 -5.74 -7.81
CA ALA A 25 1.34 -6.76 -7.08
C ALA A 25 1.22 -8.06 -7.89
N GLU A 26 0.93 -7.96 -9.19
CA GLU A 26 0.90 -9.11 -10.08
C GLU A 26 2.28 -9.78 -10.20
N HIS A 27 3.35 -8.98 -10.29
CA HIS A 27 4.72 -9.48 -10.30
C HIS A 27 5.06 -10.26 -9.01
N LEU A 28 4.68 -9.73 -7.83
CA LEU A 28 4.88 -10.41 -6.55
C LEU A 28 4.16 -11.76 -6.50
N LYS A 29 2.91 -11.80 -6.99
CA LYS A 29 2.11 -13.02 -7.08
C LYS A 29 2.76 -14.06 -7.98
N ARG A 30 3.22 -13.66 -9.17
CA ARG A 30 3.92 -14.54 -10.13
C ARG A 30 5.26 -15.03 -9.60
N SER A 31 5.96 -14.21 -8.80
CA SER A 31 7.28 -14.55 -8.28
C SER A 31 7.27 -15.71 -7.29
N GLY A 32 6.14 -15.95 -6.60
CA GLY A 32 6.02 -17.00 -5.58
C GLY A 32 6.92 -16.83 -4.35
N LYS A 33 7.68 -15.73 -4.23
CA LYS A 33 8.64 -15.50 -3.13
C LYS A 33 8.00 -14.99 -1.85
N MET A 34 6.75 -14.54 -1.91
CA MET A 34 6.03 -13.99 -0.76
C MET A 34 5.06 -15.04 -0.22
N GLU A 35 5.39 -15.60 0.93
CA GLU A 35 4.49 -16.48 1.66
C GLU A 35 3.39 -15.67 2.35
N LEU A 36 2.15 -16.11 2.16
CA LEU A 36 0.99 -15.49 2.79
C LEU A 36 0.85 -16.04 4.23
N PRO A 37 0.68 -15.16 5.25
CA PRO A 37 0.44 -15.60 6.61
C PRO A 37 -0.88 -16.35 6.72
N ILE A 38 -0.98 -17.40 7.54
CA ILE A 38 -2.18 -18.26 7.67
C ILE A 38 -3.49 -17.48 7.88
N TRP A 39 -3.44 -16.31 8.53
CA TRP A 39 -4.61 -15.50 8.89
C TRP A 39 -5.00 -14.44 7.84
N TRP A 40 -4.33 -14.37 6.69
CA TRP A 40 -4.46 -13.26 5.74
C TRP A 40 -5.86 -13.09 5.14
N ASP A 41 -6.63 -14.16 5.06
CA ASP A 41 -7.99 -14.21 4.48
C ASP A 41 -9.09 -13.82 5.48
N ILE A 42 -8.84 -14.00 6.77
CA ILE A 42 -9.82 -13.75 7.84
C ILE A 42 -9.77 -12.29 8.33
N VAL A 43 -8.62 -11.62 8.19
CA VAL A 43 -8.42 -10.31 8.80
C VAL A 43 -9.00 -9.15 7.99
N LYS A 44 -9.37 -8.10 8.73
CA LYS A 44 -9.60 -6.77 8.18
C LYS A 44 -8.34 -5.92 8.19
N THR A 45 -8.25 -4.99 7.24
CA THR A 45 -7.09 -4.11 7.05
C THR A 45 -6.80 -3.14 8.20
N ALA A 46 -7.81 -2.76 9.00
CA ALA A 46 -7.68 -1.91 10.18
C ALA A 46 -8.86 -2.14 11.15
N SER A 47 -8.67 -1.80 12.43
CA SER A 47 -9.68 -2.01 13.49
C SER A 47 -11.03 -1.35 13.18
N PHE A 48 -10.99 -0.15 12.58
CA PHE A 48 -12.17 0.68 12.30
C PHE A 48 -12.89 0.32 10.99
N LYS A 49 -12.40 -0.66 10.23
CA LYS A 49 -13.10 -1.17 9.04
C LYS A 49 -14.16 -2.17 9.47
N GLU A 50 -15.35 -2.06 8.87
CA GLU A 50 -16.49 -2.92 9.14
C GLU A 50 -16.49 -4.17 8.24
N TYR A 51 -15.97 -4.04 7.02
CA TYR A 51 -15.93 -5.11 6.02
C TYR A 51 -14.50 -5.59 5.70
N SER A 52 -14.39 -6.80 5.17
CA SER A 52 -13.15 -7.37 4.65
C SER A 52 -12.69 -6.63 3.38
N PRO A 53 -11.42 -6.79 2.97
CA PRO A 53 -10.95 -6.23 1.71
C PRO A 53 -11.66 -6.86 0.51
N ASP A 54 -12.18 -6.04 -0.41
CA ASP A 54 -12.92 -6.52 -1.58
C ASP A 54 -12.05 -7.32 -2.57
N ASN A 55 -10.76 -6.98 -2.66
CA ASN A 55 -9.82 -7.65 -3.56
C ASN A 55 -9.22 -8.89 -2.87
N ALA A 56 -9.38 -10.07 -3.48
CA ALA A 56 -8.75 -11.31 -2.99
C ALA A 56 -7.22 -11.22 -2.92
N ASP A 57 -6.58 -10.45 -3.81
CA ASP A 57 -5.13 -10.24 -3.83
C ASP A 57 -4.68 -9.01 -3.00
N TRP A 58 -5.50 -8.55 -2.04
CA TRP A 58 -5.24 -7.32 -1.28
C TRP A 58 -3.88 -7.31 -0.57
N TYR A 59 -3.38 -8.48 -0.15
CA TYR A 59 -2.12 -8.59 0.55
C TYR A 59 -0.93 -8.24 -0.34
N TYR A 60 -0.95 -8.70 -1.61
CA TYR A 60 0.05 -8.33 -2.62
C TYR A 60 -0.01 -6.85 -2.98
N VAL A 61 -1.23 -6.30 -3.12
CA VAL A 61 -1.44 -4.87 -3.35
C VAL A 61 -0.89 -4.04 -2.19
N ARG A 62 -1.09 -4.49 -0.95
CA ARG A 62 -0.56 -3.83 0.24
C ARG A 62 0.96 -3.90 0.29
N ALA A 63 1.55 -5.05 -0.01
CA ALA A 63 2.99 -5.23 -0.09
C ALA A 63 3.61 -4.30 -1.15
N ALA A 64 3.00 -4.21 -2.33
CA ALA A 64 3.43 -3.33 -3.40
C ALA A 64 3.36 -1.84 -3.01
N SER A 65 2.27 -1.43 -2.35
CA SER A 65 2.12 -0.07 -1.82
C SER A 65 3.17 0.25 -0.75
N ILE A 66 3.49 -0.69 0.14
CA ILE A 66 4.54 -0.53 1.16
C ILE A 66 5.91 -0.38 0.47
N ALA A 67 6.25 -1.27 -0.46
CA ALA A 67 7.52 -1.24 -1.19
C ALA A 67 7.74 0.10 -1.89
N ARG A 68 6.72 0.62 -2.58
CA ARG A 68 6.77 1.95 -3.21
C ARG A 68 7.01 3.07 -2.19
N LYS A 69 6.35 3.03 -1.04
CA LYS A 69 6.50 4.07 0.00
C LYS A 69 7.88 4.03 0.64
N VAL A 70 8.42 2.84 0.89
CA VAL A 70 9.78 2.66 1.42
C VAL A 70 10.80 3.20 0.42
N TYR A 71 10.60 2.96 -0.88
CA TYR A 71 11.47 3.52 -1.92
C TYR A 71 11.42 5.06 -1.98
N LEU A 72 10.24 5.66 -1.82
CA LEU A 72 10.08 7.12 -1.93
C LEU A 72 10.45 7.89 -0.67
N ARG A 73 10.26 7.29 0.50
CA ARG A 73 10.50 7.90 1.80
C ARG A 73 11.52 7.06 2.56
N GLU A 74 12.77 7.51 2.46
CA GLU A 74 13.87 6.98 3.26
C GLU A 74 13.53 7.08 4.76
N ASN A 75 13.95 6.09 5.55
CA ASN A 75 13.66 5.98 6.99
C ASN A 75 12.18 5.81 7.37
N THR A 76 11.38 5.12 6.54
CA THR A 76 9.99 4.76 6.87
C THR A 76 9.93 3.60 7.88
N GLY A 77 9.58 3.89 9.13
CA GLY A 77 9.33 2.88 10.18
C GLY A 77 7.88 2.39 10.26
N VAL A 78 7.64 1.37 11.11
CA VAL A 78 6.32 0.75 11.33
C VAL A 78 5.27 1.78 11.78
N GLY A 79 5.64 2.71 12.67
CA GLY A 79 4.74 3.77 13.15
C GLY A 79 4.29 4.74 12.04
N ALA A 80 5.16 5.01 11.07
CA ALA A 80 4.83 5.84 9.92
C ALA A 80 3.87 5.11 8.97
N LEU A 81 4.08 3.82 8.71
CA LEU A 81 3.16 2.99 7.92
C LEU A 81 1.79 2.87 8.60
N LYS A 82 1.76 2.69 9.92
CA LYS A 82 0.51 2.69 10.70
C LYS A 82 -0.25 4.02 10.55
N LYS A 83 0.47 5.15 10.48
CA LYS A 83 -0.16 6.45 10.22
C LYS A 83 -0.67 6.60 8.78
N VAL A 84 0.06 6.05 7.82
CA VAL A 84 -0.31 6.12 6.40
C VAL A 84 -1.57 5.30 6.09
N TYR A 85 -1.71 4.12 6.70
CA TYR A 85 -2.86 3.24 6.47
C TYR A 85 -3.98 3.40 7.50
N GLY A 86 -3.80 4.29 8.48
CA GLY A 86 -4.86 4.70 9.41
C GLY A 86 -5.93 5.54 8.72
N GLY A 87 -6.98 5.86 9.45
CA GLY A 87 -8.13 6.58 8.90
C GLY A 87 -9.10 7.06 9.95
N ALA A 88 -10.14 7.75 9.50
CA ALA A 88 -11.23 8.19 10.38
C ALA A 88 -12.08 6.98 10.80
N ALA A 89 -12.15 6.75 12.11
CA ALA A 89 -12.99 5.71 12.69
C ALA A 89 -14.38 6.26 13.02
N ARG A 90 -15.42 5.57 12.54
CA ARG A 90 -16.82 5.83 12.90
C ARG A 90 -17.08 5.33 14.31
N ARG A 91 -17.63 6.19 15.17
CA ARG A 91 -17.93 5.90 16.58
C ARG A 91 -19.43 5.98 16.89
N GLY A 92 -20.27 5.63 15.92
CA GLY A 92 -21.73 5.74 16.03
C GLY A 92 -22.18 7.19 16.20
N ALA A 93 -22.81 7.49 17.33
CA ALA A 93 -23.33 8.82 17.68
C ALA A 93 -22.24 9.85 18.07
N LEU A 94 -21.01 9.39 18.32
CA LEU A 94 -19.89 10.26 18.66
C LEU A 94 -19.15 10.75 17.43
N ARG A 95 -18.48 11.91 17.54
CA ARG A 95 -17.61 12.46 16.50
C ARG A 95 -16.56 11.44 16.06
N GLN A 96 -16.35 11.36 14.75
CA GLN A 96 -15.28 10.54 14.16
C GLN A 96 -13.91 11.00 14.67
N GLN A 97 -13.06 10.02 14.98
CA GLN A 97 -11.70 10.24 15.45
C GLN A 97 -10.73 9.44 14.60
N TYR A 98 -9.52 9.97 14.42
CA TYR A 98 -8.48 9.27 13.68
C TYR A 98 -8.00 8.04 14.47
N GLN A 99 -7.99 6.87 13.84
CA GLN A 99 -7.37 5.67 14.36
C GLN A 99 -6.24 5.20 13.45
N LYS A 100 -5.16 4.75 14.09
CA LYS A 100 -3.98 4.19 13.43
C LYS A 100 -4.20 2.72 13.14
#